data_AF-A0A5C1WF92-F1
#
_entry.id   AF-A0A5C1WF92-F1
#
_cell.length_a   1.000
_cell.length_b   1.000
_cell.length_c   1.000
_cell.angle_alpha   90.00
_cell.angle_beta   90.00
_cell.angle_gamma   90.00
#
_symmetry.space_group_name_H-M   'P 1'
#
loop_
_entity.id
_entity.type
_entity.pdbx_description
1 polymer ?
#
loop_
_entity_poly.entity_id
_entity_poly.type
_entity_poly.pdbx_seq_one_letter_code
_entity_poly.pdbx_strand_id
1 'polypeptide(L)'
;MTDPNWREALHTETIETIDSELRRSIDITSNSIGIIHTGRQNRSLFMLNKLITHILSMTAIVERTLTIPDDNSALVDHFSIAALGRITLDASIMIMYFSDPKITMDQWNLRRHLLFLHDLFNRRRFLESAAALNGKPDPDFEKSYPILKVDLRAKIEQFALNLGYPQAEIEEYKKGQRVFVDGIRGAVREAGWNVDEFDLCYSYWSAFIHSHPVSYMRAQDHGITFGKPAPMQLDLCSQVFHVVNSCLKDVNIRMASFVGAIERDHLGHID
;
A
#
# COMPACT_ATOMS: atom_id res chain seq x y z
N MET A 1 27.21 -8.20 26.96
CA MET A 1 27.66 -6.88 27.44
C MET A 1 27.00 -5.88 26.51
N THR A 2 25.85 -5.34 26.94
CA THR A 2 24.89 -4.61 26.09
C THR A 2 25.39 -3.20 25.81
N ASP A 3 25.57 -2.88 24.54
CA ASP A 3 25.79 -1.51 24.08
C ASP A 3 24.64 -0.60 24.59
N PRO A 4 24.92 0.48 25.33
CA PRO A 4 23.91 1.37 25.87
C PRO A 4 23.16 2.22 24.81
N ASN A 5 23.57 2.20 23.53
CA ASN A 5 23.00 3.07 22.50
C ASN A 5 21.89 2.45 21.63
N TRP A 6 21.03 1.62 22.22
CA TRP A 6 19.86 1.06 21.49
C TRP A 6 18.89 2.15 20.97
N ARG A 7 18.91 3.35 21.57
CA ARG A 7 18.19 4.53 21.06
C ARG A 7 18.83 5.13 19.81
N GLU A 8 20.14 4.99 19.59
CA GLU A 8 20.78 5.38 18.33
C GLU A 8 20.38 4.43 17.19
N ALA A 9 20.14 3.14 17.44
CA ALA A 9 19.73 2.19 16.41
C ALA A 9 18.38 2.55 15.75
N LEU A 10 17.47 3.15 16.53
CA LEU A 10 16.26 3.78 16.03
C LEU A 10 16.55 5.28 15.84
N HIS A 11 17.49 5.55 14.92
CA HIS A 11 18.12 6.85 14.70
C HIS A 11 17.09 7.99 14.71
N THR A 12 17.29 8.98 15.58
CA THR A 12 16.54 10.24 15.59
C THR A 12 16.50 10.87 14.19
N GLU A 13 17.60 10.74 13.43
CA GLU A 13 17.70 11.16 12.03
C GLU A 13 16.66 10.47 11.12
N THR A 14 16.36 9.19 11.32
CA THR A 14 15.33 8.47 10.54
C THR A 14 13.92 9.01 10.84
N ILE A 15 13.65 9.40 12.08
CA ILE A 15 12.36 10.00 12.46
C ILE A 15 12.24 11.45 11.97
N GLU A 16 13.31 12.22 12.04
CA GLU A 16 13.33 13.59 11.51
C GLU A 16 13.17 13.60 9.98
N THR A 17 13.84 12.67 9.28
CA THR A 17 13.72 12.56 7.82
C THR A 17 12.33 12.12 7.39
N ILE A 18 11.70 11.16 8.08
CA ILE A 18 10.33 10.76 7.75
C ILE A 18 9.33 11.89 8.06
N ASP A 19 9.51 12.68 9.12
CA ASP A 19 8.66 13.85 9.42
C ASP A 19 8.74 14.90 8.31
N SER A 20 9.95 15.17 7.79
CA SER A 20 10.13 16.09 6.66
C SER A 20 9.39 15.62 5.41
N GLU A 21 9.52 14.34 5.03
CA GLU A 21 8.81 13.81 3.86
C GLU A 21 7.29 13.72 4.10
N LEU A 22 6.86 13.47 5.34
CA LEU A 22 5.45 13.45 5.70
C LEU A 22 4.81 14.84 5.57
N ARG A 23 5.48 15.90 6.02
CA ARG A 23 5.04 17.30 5.82
C ARG A 23 4.89 17.61 4.35
N ARG A 24 5.85 17.18 3.52
CA ARG A 24 5.76 17.33 2.08
C ARG A 24 4.55 16.60 1.47
N SER A 25 4.23 15.41 1.95
CA SER A 25 3.02 14.70 1.53
C SER A 25 1.74 15.46 1.90
N ILE A 26 1.70 16.03 3.11
CA ILE A 26 0.59 16.85 3.59
C ILE A 26 0.46 18.14 2.76
N ASP A 27 1.57 18.77 2.39
CA ASP A 27 1.54 19.95 1.52
C ASP A 27 0.99 19.60 0.14
N ILE A 28 1.35 18.44 -0.43
CA ILE A 28 0.82 17.98 -1.72
C ILE A 28 -0.70 17.79 -1.65
N THR A 29 -1.21 17.16 -0.59
CA THR A 29 -2.66 16.93 -0.45
C THR A 29 -3.41 18.22 -0.14
N SER A 30 -2.86 19.07 0.73
CA SER A 30 -3.42 20.40 1.07
C SER A 30 -3.53 21.30 -0.15
N ASN A 31 -2.48 21.36 -0.99
CA ASN A 31 -2.48 22.14 -2.23
C ASN A 31 -3.41 21.56 -3.31
N SER A 32 -3.95 20.36 -3.11
CA SER A 32 -4.92 19.74 -4.02
C SER A 32 -6.38 20.02 -3.61
N ILE A 33 -6.63 20.63 -2.46
CA ILE A 33 -7.99 20.93 -1.98
C ILE A 33 -8.66 21.96 -2.90
N GLY A 34 -9.90 21.69 -3.30
CA GLY A 34 -10.71 22.58 -4.14
C GLY A 34 -10.33 22.57 -5.62
N ILE A 35 -9.37 21.74 -6.03
CA ILE A 35 -8.96 21.58 -7.42
C ILE A 35 -9.72 20.40 -8.04
N ILE A 36 -10.08 20.53 -9.31
CA ILE A 36 -10.69 19.43 -10.09
C ILE A 36 -9.57 18.49 -10.56
N HIS A 37 -9.74 17.20 -10.29
CA HIS A 37 -8.80 16.15 -10.67
C HIS A 37 -9.45 15.06 -11.51
N THR A 38 -8.64 14.36 -12.30
CA THR A 38 -9.06 13.15 -13.02
C THR A 38 -9.38 12.01 -12.06
N GLY A 39 -10.03 10.96 -12.55
CA GLY A 39 -10.24 9.75 -11.77
C GLY A 39 -8.94 9.06 -11.32
N ARG A 40 -7.84 9.18 -12.08
CA ARG A 40 -6.53 8.61 -11.70
C ARG A 40 -5.89 9.40 -10.57
N GLN A 41 -5.90 10.72 -10.70
CA GLN A 41 -5.40 11.65 -9.68
C GLN A 41 -6.16 11.49 -8.37
N ASN A 42 -7.50 11.44 -8.41
CA ASN A 42 -8.32 11.24 -7.22
C ASN A 42 -7.99 9.93 -6.48
N ARG A 43 -7.90 8.79 -7.20
CA ARG A 43 -7.51 7.51 -6.60
C ARG A 43 -6.13 7.58 -5.96
N SER A 44 -5.18 8.26 -6.60
CA SER A 44 -3.82 8.44 -6.08
C SER A 44 -3.80 9.32 -4.83
N LEU A 45 -4.61 10.40 -4.79
CA LEU A 45 -4.77 11.27 -3.61
C LEU A 45 -5.41 10.53 -2.42
N PHE A 46 -6.44 9.72 -2.65
CA PHE A 46 -7.04 8.89 -1.59
C PHE A 46 -6.01 7.92 -0.99
N MET A 47 -5.20 7.28 -1.84
CA MET A 47 -4.13 6.39 -1.39
C MET A 47 -3.01 7.15 -0.67
N LEU A 48 -2.66 8.36 -1.10
CA LEU A 48 -1.68 9.22 -0.42
C LEU A 48 -2.16 9.63 0.97
N ASN A 49 -3.44 10.00 1.13
CA ASN A 49 -4.01 10.29 2.44
C ASN A 49 -3.95 9.06 3.37
N LYS A 50 -4.29 7.87 2.85
CA LYS A 50 -4.15 6.62 3.60
C LYS A 50 -2.70 6.38 4.03
N LEU A 51 -1.75 6.57 3.11
CA LEU A 51 -0.31 6.45 3.36
C LEU A 51 0.15 7.40 4.48
N ILE A 52 -0.23 8.69 4.42
CA ILE A 52 0.05 9.69 5.47
C ILE A 52 -0.47 9.20 6.84
N THR A 53 -1.71 8.71 6.91
CA THR A 53 -2.28 8.23 8.17
C THR A 53 -1.56 7.00 8.75
N HIS A 54 -1.10 6.08 7.90
CA HIS A 54 -0.31 4.93 8.37
C HIS A 54 1.03 5.37 8.95
N ILE A 55 1.73 6.29 8.27
CA ILE A 55 3.04 6.79 8.72
C ILE A 55 2.90 7.56 10.03
N LEU A 56 1.90 8.45 10.15
CA LEU A 56 1.58 9.11 11.41
C LEU A 56 1.32 8.10 12.54
N SER A 57 0.60 7.02 12.26
CA SER A 57 0.35 5.96 13.24
C SER A 57 1.64 5.26 13.66
N MET A 58 2.52 4.94 12.71
CA MET A 58 3.83 4.33 13.00
C MET A 58 4.68 5.24 13.89
N THR A 59 4.76 6.53 13.56
CA THR A 59 5.52 7.51 14.34
C THR A 59 4.99 7.61 15.76
N ALA A 60 3.68 7.72 15.94
CA ALA A 60 3.05 7.76 17.27
C ALA A 60 3.32 6.50 18.11
N ILE A 61 3.36 5.32 17.48
CA ILE A 61 3.70 4.06 18.16
C ILE A 61 5.16 4.09 18.67
N VAL A 62 6.09 4.58 17.85
CA VAL A 62 7.52 4.61 18.18
C VAL A 62 7.88 5.69 19.20
N GLU A 63 7.33 6.90 19.05
CA GLU A 63 7.63 8.05 19.93
C GLU A 63 7.45 7.71 21.41
N ARG A 64 6.40 6.95 21.73
CA ARG A 64 6.15 6.50 23.09
C ARG A 64 7.27 5.61 23.62
N THR A 65 7.89 4.78 22.78
CA THR A 65 9.04 3.98 23.22
C THR A 65 10.26 4.88 23.47
N LEU A 66 10.53 5.82 22.57
CA LEU A 66 11.74 6.64 22.63
C LEU A 66 11.76 7.60 23.82
N THR A 67 10.59 8.04 24.27
CA THR A 67 10.42 9.04 25.34
C THR A 67 10.40 8.44 26.75
N ILE A 68 10.27 7.12 26.91
CA ILE A 68 10.24 6.46 28.22
C ILE A 68 11.66 6.38 28.81
N PRO A 69 11.88 6.82 30.08
CA PRO A 69 13.17 6.68 30.78
C PRO A 69 13.69 5.24 30.86
N ASP A 70 15.01 5.03 30.87
CA ASP A 70 15.65 3.70 30.78
C ASP A 70 15.37 2.76 31.96
N ASP A 71 14.92 3.31 33.09
CA ASP A 71 14.53 2.59 34.30
C ASP A 71 13.08 2.09 34.26
N ASN A 72 12.30 2.52 33.27
CA ASN A 72 10.91 2.12 33.08
C ASN A 72 10.77 1.09 31.97
N SER A 73 9.78 0.21 32.13
CA SER A 73 9.46 -0.77 31.08
C SER A 73 8.92 -0.06 29.84
N ALA A 74 9.55 -0.27 28.70
CA ALA A 74 9.12 0.27 27.41
C ALA A 74 8.73 -0.87 26.46
N LEU A 75 7.49 -0.81 25.96
CA LEU A 75 6.97 -1.74 24.95
C LEU A 75 7.19 -1.14 23.56
N VAL A 76 8.02 -1.78 22.72
CA VAL A 76 8.05 -1.51 21.27
C VAL A 76 7.07 -2.43 20.57
N ASP A 77 5.98 -1.83 20.06
CA ASP A 77 5.05 -2.52 19.18
C ASP A 77 5.58 -2.61 17.74
N HIS A 78 6.72 -3.31 17.60
CA HIS A 78 7.35 -3.62 16.32
C HIS A 78 6.44 -4.44 15.40
N PHE A 79 5.46 -5.17 15.96
CA PHE A 79 4.50 -5.93 15.18
C PHE A 79 3.60 -5.00 14.37
N SER A 80 2.98 -4.01 15.03
CA SER A 80 2.16 -3.01 14.35
C SER A 80 2.99 -2.17 13.40
N ILE A 81 4.24 -1.83 13.75
CA ILE A 81 5.15 -1.09 12.86
C ILE A 81 5.45 -1.90 11.59
N ALA A 82 5.79 -3.19 11.70
CA ALA A 82 6.03 -4.03 10.53
C ALA A 82 4.76 -4.24 9.67
N ALA A 83 3.61 -4.44 10.30
CA ALA A 83 2.34 -4.56 9.61
C ALA A 83 1.97 -3.26 8.86
N LEU A 84 2.10 -2.10 9.50
CA LEU A 84 1.88 -0.78 8.89
C LEU A 84 2.91 -0.48 7.81
N GLY A 85 4.18 -0.87 8.00
CA GLY A 85 5.24 -0.78 6.98
C GLY A 85 4.89 -1.56 5.73
N ARG A 86 4.38 -2.79 5.90
CA ARG A 86 3.92 -3.63 4.79
C ARG A 86 2.74 -3.00 4.04
N ILE A 87 1.73 -2.51 4.77
CA ILE A 87 0.57 -1.84 4.16
C ILE A 87 0.99 -0.53 3.47
N THR A 88 2.00 0.16 4.03
CA THR A 88 2.59 1.36 3.44
C THR A 88 3.30 1.05 2.11
N LEU A 89 4.01 -0.07 2.01
CA LEU A 89 4.56 -0.54 0.72
C LEU A 89 3.46 -0.77 -0.32
N ASP A 90 2.36 -1.42 0.06
CA ASP A 90 1.20 -1.63 -0.85
C ASP A 90 0.58 -0.31 -1.32
N ALA A 91 0.41 0.64 -0.40
CA ALA A 91 -0.14 1.94 -0.73
C ALA A 91 0.80 2.71 -1.67
N SER A 92 2.09 2.71 -1.36
CA SER A 92 3.11 3.41 -2.14
C SER A 92 3.20 2.84 -3.56
N ILE A 93 3.25 1.51 -3.71
CA ILE A 93 3.31 0.91 -5.04
C ILE A 93 2.04 1.17 -5.86
N MET A 94 0.87 1.17 -5.22
CA MET A 94 -0.39 1.48 -5.91
C MET A 94 -0.45 2.93 -6.38
N ILE A 95 0.08 3.87 -5.58
CA ILE A 95 0.20 5.27 -5.99
C ILE A 95 1.11 5.37 -7.22
N MET A 96 2.30 4.75 -7.18
CA MET A 96 3.24 4.75 -8.30
C MET A 96 2.65 4.11 -9.57
N TYR A 97 1.83 3.07 -9.40
CA TYR A 97 1.14 2.36 -10.49
C TYR A 97 0.00 3.19 -11.12
N PHE A 98 -0.74 3.97 -10.32
CA PHE A 98 -1.79 4.86 -10.84
C PHE A 98 -1.26 6.12 -11.49
N SER A 99 -0.17 6.64 -10.94
CA SER A 99 0.46 7.89 -11.36
C SER A 99 1.56 7.67 -12.39
N ASP A 100 1.62 6.52 -13.06
CA ASP A 100 2.60 6.29 -14.13
C ASP A 100 2.50 7.38 -15.21
N PRO A 101 3.56 8.20 -15.42
CA PRO A 101 3.56 9.29 -16.39
C PRO A 101 3.65 8.79 -17.84
N LYS A 102 3.97 7.51 -18.06
CA LYS A 102 4.14 6.92 -19.40
C LYS A 102 2.98 6.04 -19.81
N ILE A 103 1.97 5.86 -18.94
CA ILE A 103 0.87 4.95 -19.21
C ILE A 103 0.02 5.42 -20.39
N THR A 104 -0.38 4.51 -21.26
CA THR A 104 -1.33 4.80 -22.35
C THR A 104 -2.78 4.68 -21.88
N MET A 105 -3.72 5.18 -22.69
CA MET A 105 -5.15 5.07 -22.41
C MET A 105 -5.60 3.61 -22.27
N ASP A 106 -5.18 2.74 -23.20
CA ASP A 106 -5.53 1.31 -23.16
C ASP A 106 -4.91 0.60 -21.97
N GLN A 107 -3.65 0.92 -21.61
CA GLN A 107 -3.02 0.40 -20.40
C GLN A 107 -3.81 0.82 -19.16
N TRP A 108 -4.15 2.09 -19.03
CA TRP A 108 -4.94 2.58 -17.90
C TRP A 108 -6.32 1.92 -17.85
N ASN A 109 -6.99 1.79 -18.99
CA ASN A 109 -8.28 1.12 -19.06
C ASN A 109 -8.18 -0.35 -18.66
N LEU A 110 -7.14 -1.09 -19.06
CA LEU A 110 -6.94 -2.44 -18.57
C LEU A 110 -6.77 -2.45 -17.04
N ARG A 111 -5.89 -1.59 -16.49
CA ARG A 111 -5.65 -1.48 -15.04
C ARG A 111 -6.94 -1.18 -14.27
N ARG A 112 -7.72 -0.18 -14.71
CA ARG A 112 -8.94 0.23 -14.00
C ARG A 112 -10.01 -0.87 -14.01
N HIS A 113 -10.21 -1.57 -15.13
CA HIS A 113 -11.24 -2.60 -15.23
C HIS A 113 -10.84 -3.88 -14.47
N LEU A 114 -9.55 -4.21 -14.40
CA LEU A 114 -9.03 -5.25 -13.51
C LEU A 114 -9.40 -4.96 -12.05
N LEU A 115 -9.17 -3.72 -11.59
CA LEU A 115 -9.51 -3.31 -10.23
C LEU A 115 -11.01 -3.34 -9.95
N PHE A 116 -11.83 -2.88 -10.90
CA PHE A 116 -13.29 -2.96 -10.76
C PHE A 116 -13.78 -4.41 -10.72
N LEU A 117 -13.19 -5.33 -11.50
CA LEU A 117 -13.55 -6.74 -11.44
C LEU A 117 -13.13 -7.37 -10.11
N HIS A 118 -11.95 -7.01 -9.60
CA HIS A 118 -11.47 -7.45 -8.29
C HIS A 118 -12.40 -6.97 -7.17
N ASP A 119 -12.77 -5.69 -7.18
CA ASP A 119 -13.74 -5.11 -6.24
C ASP A 119 -15.10 -5.80 -6.33
N LEU A 120 -15.63 -6.02 -7.54
CA LEU A 120 -16.92 -6.69 -7.75
C LEU A 120 -16.96 -8.08 -7.11
N PHE A 121 -15.87 -8.85 -7.20
CA PHE A 121 -15.77 -10.18 -6.59
C PHE A 121 -15.63 -10.11 -5.07
N ASN A 122 -14.85 -9.17 -4.54
CA ASN A 122 -14.74 -8.97 -3.09
C ASN A 122 -16.07 -8.51 -2.49
N ARG A 123 -16.76 -7.58 -3.14
CA ARG A 123 -18.08 -7.10 -2.74
C ARG A 123 -19.12 -8.21 -2.78
N ARG A 124 -19.08 -9.08 -3.80
CA ARG A 124 -19.94 -10.28 -3.85
C ARG A 124 -19.74 -11.16 -2.62
N ARG A 125 -18.49 -11.52 -2.31
CA ARG A 125 -18.17 -12.36 -1.14
C ARG A 125 -18.62 -11.73 0.18
N PHE A 126 -18.39 -10.43 0.33
CA PHE A 126 -18.84 -9.68 1.50
C PHE A 126 -20.36 -9.70 1.64
N LEU A 127 -21.10 -9.37 0.57
CA LEU A 127 -22.56 -9.30 0.60
C LEU A 127 -23.21 -10.68 0.77
N GLU A 128 -22.65 -11.74 0.19
CA GLU A 128 -23.10 -13.12 0.43
C GLU A 128 -22.95 -13.51 1.90
N SER A 129 -21.82 -13.17 2.52
CA SER A 129 -21.58 -13.43 3.94
C SER A 129 -22.55 -12.64 4.82
N ALA A 130 -22.80 -11.36 4.50
CA ALA A 130 -23.77 -10.53 5.20
C ALA A 130 -25.21 -11.05 5.04
N ALA A 131 -25.58 -11.52 3.85
CA ALA A 131 -26.88 -12.11 3.57
C ALA A 131 -27.10 -13.41 4.35
N ALA A 132 -26.07 -14.24 4.49
CA ALA A 132 -26.13 -15.46 5.30
C ALA A 132 -26.41 -15.17 6.79
N LEU A 133 -25.95 -14.03 7.30
CA LEU A 133 -26.22 -13.59 8.68
C LEU A 133 -27.60 -12.95 8.84
N ASN A 134 -28.02 -12.12 7.88
CA ASN A 134 -29.22 -11.29 8.00
C ASN A 134 -30.46 -11.87 7.27
N GLY A 135 -30.31 -13.02 6.61
CA GLY A 135 -31.38 -13.73 5.91
C GLY A 135 -31.91 -13.07 4.65
N LYS A 136 -31.26 -12.00 4.16
CA LYS A 136 -31.70 -11.26 2.96
C LYS A 136 -30.50 -10.79 2.13
N PRO A 137 -30.41 -11.17 0.83
CA PRO A 137 -29.43 -10.60 -0.07
C PRO A 137 -29.80 -9.16 -0.45
N ASP A 138 -28.81 -8.38 -0.89
CA ASP A 138 -29.02 -7.06 -1.50
C ASP A 138 -29.65 -7.26 -2.90
N PRO A 139 -30.93 -6.91 -3.10
CA PRO A 139 -31.64 -7.23 -4.34
C PRO A 139 -31.11 -6.43 -5.55
N ASP A 140 -30.54 -5.24 -5.32
CA ASP A 140 -30.01 -4.40 -6.40
C ASP A 140 -28.64 -4.93 -6.84
N PHE A 141 -27.83 -5.38 -5.88
CA PHE A 141 -26.56 -6.04 -6.19
C PHE A 141 -26.77 -7.39 -6.89
N GLU A 142 -27.73 -8.22 -6.46
CA GLU A 142 -28.03 -9.50 -7.12
C GLU A 142 -28.42 -9.32 -8.60
N LYS A 143 -29.23 -8.30 -8.90
CA LYS A 143 -29.65 -7.99 -10.27
C LYS A 143 -28.49 -7.45 -11.12
N SER A 144 -27.67 -6.55 -10.56
CA SER A 144 -26.61 -5.86 -11.31
C SER A 144 -25.34 -6.69 -11.46
N TYR A 145 -24.99 -7.53 -10.49
CA TYR A 145 -23.76 -8.32 -10.48
C TYR A 145 -23.49 -9.13 -11.76
N PRO A 146 -24.41 -9.96 -12.29
CA PRO A 146 -24.14 -10.74 -13.50
C PRO A 146 -23.89 -9.84 -14.72
N ILE A 147 -24.59 -8.71 -14.81
CA ILE A 147 -24.44 -7.73 -15.91
C ILE A 147 -23.06 -7.06 -15.83
N LEU A 148 -22.71 -6.52 -14.67
CA LEU A 148 -21.42 -5.87 -14.43
C LEU A 148 -20.26 -6.82 -14.64
N LYS A 149 -20.38 -8.08 -14.20
CA LYS A 149 -19.34 -9.10 -14.38
C LYS A 149 -19.06 -9.39 -15.85
N VAL A 150 -20.11 -9.51 -16.67
CA VAL A 150 -19.96 -9.75 -18.11
C VAL A 150 -19.33 -8.54 -18.80
N ASP A 151 -19.83 -7.34 -18.51
CA ASP A 151 -19.33 -6.07 -19.07
C ASP A 151 -17.83 -5.86 -18.75
N LEU A 152 -17.45 -6.01 -17.47
CA LEU A 152 -16.05 -5.86 -17.05
C LEU A 152 -15.13 -6.87 -17.72
N ARG A 153 -15.56 -8.13 -17.86
CA ARG A 153 -14.76 -9.17 -18.55
C ARG A 153 -14.59 -8.87 -20.03
N ALA A 154 -15.63 -8.40 -20.71
CA ALA A 154 -15.56 -8.02 -22.12
C ALA A 154 -14.60 -6.82 -22.32
N LYS A 155 -14.67 -5.81 -21.44
CA LYS A 155 -13.75 -4.66 -21.48
C LYS A 155 -12.30 -5.08 -21.22
N ILE A 156 -12.05 -5.93 -20.21
CA ILE A 156 -10.71 -6.48 -19.93
C ILE A 156 -10.16 -7.20 -21.16
N GLU A 157 -10.97 -8.06 -21.78
CA GLU A 157 -10.57 -8.79 -22.99
C GLU A 157 -10.23 -7.84 -24.14
N GLN A 158 -11.09 -6.86 -24.41
CA GLN A 158 -10.86 -5.86 -25.44
C GLN A 158 -9.54 -5.10 -25.24
N PHE A 159 -9.33 -4.49 -24.06
CA PHE A 159 -8.12 -3.71 -23.81
C PHE A 159 -6.85 -4.58 -23.75
N ALA A 160 -6.96 -5.81 -23.24
CA ALA A 160 -5.82 -6.72 -23.24
C ALA A 160 -5.43 -7.19 -24.65
N LEU A 161 -6.41 -7.44 -25.53
CA LEU A 161 -6.16 -7.73 -26.95
C LEU A 161 -5.51 -6.53 -27.66
N ASN A 162 -5.99 -5.31 -27.43
CA ASN A 162 -5.39 -4.10 -28.01
C ASN A 162 -3.92 -3.91 -27.61
N LEU A 163 -3.58 -4.31 -26.39
CA LEU A 163 -2.21 -4.26 -25.87
C LEU A 163 -1.36 -5.47 -26.28
N GLY A 164 -1.92 -6.42 -27.02
CA GLY A 164 -1.21 -7.58 -27.55
C GLY A 164 -0.96 -8.70 -26.53
N TYR A 165 -1.71 -8.76 -25.43
CA TYR A 165 -1.57 -9.85 -24.46
C TYR A 165 -2.08 -11.19 -25.05
N PRO A 166 -1.41 -12.31 -24.75
CA PRO A 166 -1.84 -13.63 -25.22
C PRO A 166 -3.14 -14.08 -24.52
N GLN A 167 -3.98 -14.86 -25.22
CA GLN A 167 -5.28 -15.31 -24.70
C GLN A 167 -5.18 -15.98 -23.32
N ALA A 168 -4.11 -16.74 -23.06
CA ALA A 168 -3.90 -17.37 -21.76
C ALA A 168 -3.85 -16.36 -20.61
N GLU A 169 -3.17 -15.21 -20.79
CA GLU A 169 -3.10 -14.16 -19.78
C GLU A 169 -4.42 -13.38 -19.67
N ILE A 170 -5.10 -13.17 -20.80
CA ILE A 170 -6.43 -12.56 -20.82
C ILE A 170 -7.43 -13.36 -19.97
N GLU A 171 -7.40 -14.69 -20.07
CA GLU A 171 -8.25 -15.53 -19.24
C GLU A 171 -7.87 -15.44 -17.75
N GLU A 172 -6.60 -15.26 -17.40
CA GLU A 172 -6.19 -14.98 -16.01
C GLU A 172 -6.72 -13.62 -15.53
N TYR A 173 -6.69 -12.57 -16.37
CA TYR A 173 -7.24 -11.26 -16.04
C TYR A 173 -8.74 -11.33 -15.72
N LYS A 174 -9.50 -12.10 -16.50
CA LYS A 174 -10.95 -12.28 -16.35
C LYS A 174 -11.37 -13.06 -15.09
N LYS A 175 -10.41 -13.65 -14.34
CA LYS A 175 -10.67 -14.31 -13.04
C LYS A 175 -10.81 -13.35 -11.86
N GLY A 176 -10.52 -12.05 -12.02
CA GLY A 176 -10.71 -11.05 -10.97
C GLY A 176 -9.81 -11.19 -9.74
N GLN A 177 -8.79 -12.05 -9.81
CA GLN A 177 -7.81 -12.23 -8.72
C GLN A 177 -6.63 -11.26 -8.85
N ARG A 178 -6.32 -10.80 -10.07
CA ARG A 178 -5.21 -9.90 -10.34
C ARG A 178 -5.58 -8.45 -10.07
N VAL A 179 -4.72 -7.78 -9.33
CA VAL A 179 -4.76 -6.33 -9.05
C VAL A 179 -3.80 -5.56 -9.97
N PHE A 180 -2.68 -6.18 -10.31
CA PHE A 180 -1.66 -5.66 -11.21
C PHE A 180 -1.60 -6.51 -12.49
N VAL A 181 -1.35 -5.87 -13.64
CA VAL A 181 -1.29 -6.54 -14.95
C VAL A 181 -0.16 -7.59 -14.98
N ASP A 182 1.04 -7.18 -14.59
CA ASP A 182 2.24 -8.04 -14.53
C ASP A 182 2.53 -8.55 -13.10
N GLY A 183 1.51 -8.58 -12.25
CA GLY A 183 1.67 -8.84 -10.83
C GLY A 183 2.42 -7.71 -10.10
N ILE A 184 2.55 -7.86 -8.79
CA ILE A 184 3.14 -6.81 -7.95
C ILE A 184 4.60 -6.51 -8.29
N ARG A 185 5.39 -7.54 -8.63
CA ARG A 185 6.78 -7.37 -9.07
C ARG A 185 6.89 -6.59 -10.38
N GLY A 186 5.89 -6.73 -11.27
CA GLY A 186 5.78 -5.90 -12.46
C GLY A 186 5.60 -4.43 -12.11
N ALA A 187 4.65 -4.13 -11.22
CA ALA A 187 4.44 -2.77 -10.75
C ALA A 187 5.69 -2.18 -10.06
N VAL A 188 6.42 -2.98 -9.27
CA VAL A 188 7.68 -2.56 -8.61
C VAL A 188 8.74 -2.15 -9.64
N ARG A 189 8.90 -2.94 -10.72
CA ARG A 189 9.80 -2.58 -11.84
C ARG A 189 9.36 -1.29 -12.53
N GLU A 190 8.06 -1.12 -12.78
CA GLU A 190 7.52 0.10 -13.38
C GLU A 190 7.71 1.34 -12.50
N ALA A 191 7.67 1.17 -11.18
CA ALA A 191 7.98 2.22 -10.21
C ALA A 191 9.47 2.61 -10.18
N GLY A 192 10.34 1.80 -10.79
CA GLY A 192 11.79 2.00 -10.77
C GLY A 192 12.46 1.49 -9.49
N TRP A 193 11.78 0.64 -8.72
CA TRP A 193 12.29 0.09 -7.47
C TRP A 193 13.03 -1.23 -7.68
N ASN A 194 13.93 -1.55 -6.76
CA ASN A 194 14.61 -2.83 -6.73
C ASN A 194 13.66 -3.95 -6.28
N VAL A 195 13.46 -4.95 -7.15
CA VAL A 195 12.53 -6.07 -6.89
C VAL A 195 13.02 -6.97 -5.76
N ASP A 196 14.33 -7.18 -5.64
CA ASP A 196 14.89 -8.07 -4.61
C ASP A 196 14.79 -7.43 -3.22
N GLU A 197 15.06 -6.13 -3.12
CA GLU A 197 14.86 -5.36 -1.88
C GLU A 197 13.38 -5.31 -1.49
N PHE A 198 12.50 -5.09 -2.47
CA PHE A 198 11.06 -5.16 -2.25
C PHE A 198 10.63 -6.53 -1.73
N ASP A 199 11.04 -7.62 -2.38
CA ASP A 199 10.68 -8.98 -2.01
C ASP A 199 11.20 -9.34 -0.61
N LEU A 200 12.40 -8.89 -0.23
CA LEU A 200 12.96 -9.05 1.11
C LEU A 200 12.03 -8.45 2.17
N CYS A 201 11.67 -7.18 2.04
CA CYS A 201 10.81 -6.49 2.99
C CYS A 201 9.37 -7.03 2.95
N TYR A 202 8.83 -7.21 1.75
CA TYR A 202 7.45 -7.65 1.53
C TYR A 202 7.21 -9.02 2.13
N SER A 203 8.10 -9.99 1.88
CA SER A 203 7.94 -11.37 2.39
C SER A 203 8.03 -11.41 3.91
N TYR A 204 9.05 -10.76 4.50
CA TYR A 204 9.26 -10.80 5.94
C TYR A 204 8.13 -10.09 6.70
N TRP A 205 7.72 -8.90 6.26
CA TRP A 205 6.69 -8.12 6.95
C TRP A 205 5.27 -8.67 6.74
N SER A 206 5.03 -9.42 5.67
CA SER A 206 3.72 -10.07 5.44
C SER A 206 3.36 -11.05 6.57
N ALA A 207 4.35 -11.62 7.26
CA ALA A 207 4.09 -12.46 8.43
C ALA A 207 3.37 -11.69 9.55
N PHE A 208 3.65 -10.40 9.70
CA PHE A 208 3.11 -9.56 10.77
C PHE A 208 1.68 -9.06 10.50
N ILE A 209 1.16 -9.19 9.28
CA ILE A 209 -0.22 -8.78 8.95
C ILE A 209 -1.26 -9.72 9.57
N HIS A 210 -0.99 -11.03 9.57
CA HIS A 210 -2.03 -12.04 9.81
C HIS A 210 -2.09 -12.57 11.25
N SER A 211 -1.35 -11.95 12.18
CA SER A 211 -1.20 -12.43 13.56
C SER A 211 -0.90 -13.94 13.66
N HIS A 212 -0.28 -14.52 12.62
CA HIS A 212 -0.01 -15.95 12.56
C HIS A 212 1.15 -16.32 13.50
N PRO A 213 1.13 -17.52 14.11
CA PRO A 213 2.20 -18.01 14.99
C PRO A 213 3.60 -17.92 14.39
N VAL A 214 3.72 -18.00 13.06
CA VAL A 214 4.98 -17.97 12.29
C VAL A 214 5.83 -16.75 12.62
N SER A 215 5.21 -15.59 12.86
CA SER A 215 5.90 -14.34 13.25
C SER A 215 6.49 -14.39 14.66
N TYR A 216 6.10 -15.39 15.46
CA TYR A 216 6.42 -15.53 16.88
C TYR A 216 7.21 -16.80 17.20
N MET A 217 7.33 -17.73 16.26
CA MET A 217 8.01 -19.02 16.49
C MET A 217 9.49 -18.85 16.90
N ARG A 218 10.11 -17.72 16.56
CA ARG A 218 11.51 -17.38 16.89
C ARG A 218 11.63 -16.35 18.02
N ALA A 219 10.56 -16.09 18.77
CA ALA A 219 10.57 -15.06 19.81
C ALA A 219 11.65 -15.30 20.88
N GLN A 220 11.88 -16.57 21.24
CA GLN A 220 12.95 -16.96 22.16
C GLN A 220 14.33 -16.74 21.54
N ASP A 221 14.54 -17.14 20.29
CA ASP A 221 15.81 -16.97 19.56
C ASP A 221 16.19 -15.49 19.43
N HIS A 222 15.19 -14.61 19.26
CA HIS A 222 15.36 -13.17 19.14
C HIS A 222 15.37 -12.44 20.50
N GLY A 223 15.18 -13.16 21.61
CA GLY A 223 15.13 -12.58 22.94
C GLY A 223 14.05 -11.51 23.10
N ILE A 224 12.93 -11.64 22.38
CA ILE A 224 11.84 -10.65 22.42
C ILE A 224 11.35 -10.51 23.85
N THR A 225 11.30 -9.26 24.35
CA THR A 225 10.72 -8.97 25.66
C THR A 225 9.77 -7.77 25.58
N PHE A 226 8.89 -7.68 26.57
CA PHE A 226 7.96 -6.56 26.73
C PHE A 226 8.34 -5.62 27.89
N GLY A 227 9.43 -5.92 28.59
CA GLY A 227 9.99 -5.06 29.64
C GLY A 227 11.04 -4.11 29.07
N LYS A 228 11.92 -4.60 28.19
CA LYS A 228 12.92 -3.79 27.48
C LYS A 228 13.01 -4.27 26.02
N PRO A 229 12.96 -3.36 25.03
CA PRO A 229 13.04 -3.78 23.63
C PRO A 229 14.35 -4.51 23.35
N ALA A 230 14.24 -5.69 22.75
CA ALA A 230 15.40 -6.43 22.25
C ALA A 230 15.98 -5.71 21.01
N PRO A 231 17.28 -5.89 20.71
CA PRO A 231 17.91 -5.29 19.52
C PRO A 231 17.13 -5.57 18.23
N MET A 232 16.69 -6.81 18.02
CA MET A 232 15.88 -7.19 16.85
C MET A 232 14.58 -6.38 16.71
N GLN A 233 13.91 -6.05 17.82
CA GLN A 233 12.66 -5.26 17.79
C GLN A 233 12.93 -3.84 17.29
N LEU A 234 14.06 -3.26 17.71
CA LEU A 234 14.49 -1.91 17.33
C LEU A 234 15.01 -1.88 15.90
N ASP A 235 15.85 -2.86 15.53
CA ASP A 235 16.40 -3.02 14.18
C ASP A 235 15.27 -3.17 13.15
N LEU A 236 14.25 -3.97 13.45
CA LEU A 236 13.09 -4.13 12.58
C LEU A 236 12.35 -2.80 12.40
N CYS A 237 12.11 -2.06 13.49
CA CYS A 237 11.48 -0.74 13.39
C CYS A 237 12.32 0.20 12.54
N SER A 238 13.63 0.30 12.81
CA SER A 238 14.56 1.13 12.06
C SER A 238 14.55 0.80 10.56
N GLN A 239 14.62 -0.48 10.21
CA GLN A 239 14.53 -0.96 8.83
C GLN A 239 13.21 -0.56 8.16
N VAL A 240 12.09 -0.74 8.86
CA VAL A 240 10.77 -0.36 8.34
C VAL A 240 10.72 1.13 8.05
N PHE A 241 11.11 1.98 9.00
CA PHE A 241 11.11 3.44 8.80
C PHE A 241 12.03 3.87 7.66
N HIS A 242 13.21 3.26 7.55
CA HIS A 242 14.14 3.56 6.46
C HIS A 242 13.54 3.30 5.08
N VAL A 243 12.96 2.11 4.88
CA VAL A 243 12.32 1.72 3.61
C VAL A 243 11.09 2.57 3.33
N VAL A 244 10.24 2.79 4.34
CA VAL A 244 9.04 3.61 4.20
C VAL A 244 9.40 5.05 3.82
N ASN A 245 10.42 5.64 4.43
CA ASN A 245 10.92 6.96 4.08
C ASN A 245 11.39 7.03 2.61
N SER A 246 12.12 6.01 2.14
CA SER A 246 12.55 5.92 0.75
C SER A 246 11.34 5.87 -0.21
N CYS A 247 10.35 5.01 0.07
CA CYS A 247 9.14 4.93 -0.74
C CYS A 247 8.33 6.24 -0.71
N LEU A 248 8.22 6.88 0.44
CA LEU A 248 7.49 8.14 0.60
C LEU A 248 8.11 9.27 -0.21
N LYS A 249 9.44 9.35 -0.23
CA LYS A 249 10.18 10.31 -1.05
C LYS A 249 9.86 10.15 -2.54
N ASP A 250 9.88 8.93 -3.05
CA ASP A 250 9.54 8.65 -4.45
C ASP A 250 8.07 8.98 -4.76
N VAL A 251 7.17 8.61 -3.85
CA VAL A 251 5.74 8.95 -3.94
C VAL A 251 5.55 10.47 -3.96
N ASN A 252 6.25 11.22 -3.11
CA ASN A 252 6.18 12.67 -3.06
C ASN A 252 6.66 13.31 -4.36
N ILE A 253 7.79 12.85 -4.89
CA ILE A 253 8.30 13.32 -6.20
C ILE A 253 7.25 13.07 -7.27
N ARG A 254 6.70 11.86 -7.32
CA ARG A 254 5.71 11.49 -8.33
C ARG A 254 4.43 12.31 -8.20
N MET A 255 3.86 12.36 -7.00
CA MET A 255 2.60 13.05 -6.74
C MET A 255 2.72 14.55 -6.97
N ALA A 256 3.82 15.20 -6.56
CA ALA A 256 4.04 16.62 -6.82
C ALA A 256 4.00 16.97 -8.31
N SER A 257 4.44 16.05 -9.19
CA SER A 257 4.35 16.22 -10.64
C SER A 257 2.99 15.85 -11.23
N PHE A 258 2.24 14.97 -10.57
CA PHE A 258 1.04 14.34 -11.10
C PHE A 258 -0.27 15.02 -10.68
N VAL A 259 -0.34 15.64 -9.50
CA VAL A 259 -1.56 16.27 -8.97
C VAL A 259 -1.43 17.79 -8.88
N GLY A 260 -2.49 18.48 -8.45
CA GLY A 260 -2.52 19.95 -8.29
C GLY A 260 -2.99 20.73 -9.53
N ALA A 261 -3.28 20.05 -10.63
CA ALA A 261 -4.01 20.58 -11.79
C ALA A 261 -4.50 19.40 -12.64
N ILE A 262 -5.62 19.52 -13.35
CA ILE A 262 -6.16 18.42 -14.17
C ILE A 262 -5.23 18.07 -15.34
N GLU A 263 -4.52 19.07 -15.86
CA GLU A 263 -3.62 18.98 -17.02
C GLU A 263 -2.32 18.21 -16.72
N ARG A 264 -2.01 17.97 -15.44
CA ARG A 264 -0.85 17.19 -15.02
C ARG A 264 -1.02 15.69 -15.21
N ASP A 265 -2.26 15.22 -15.36
CA ASP A 265 -2.54 13.89 -15.88
C ASP A 265 -2.68 13.96 -17.41
N HIS A 266 -1.69 13.41 -18.12
CA HIS A 266 -1.64 13.47 -19.58
C HIS A 266 -2.78 12.69 -20.26
N LEU A 267 -3.47 11.79 -19.54
CA LEU A 267 -4.66 11.11 -20.06
C LEU A 267 -5.94 11.94 -19.90
N GLY A 268 -5.92 13.01 -19.10
CA GLY A 268 -7.07 13.88 -18.87
C GLY A 268 -8.27 13.18 -18.22
N HIS A 269 -9.47 13.76 -18.38
CA HIS A 269 -10.71 13.14 -17.93
C HIS A 269 -11.06 11.95 -18.82
N ILE A 270 -11.50 10.86 -18.20
CA ILE A 270 -11.91 9.63 -18.88
C ILE A 270 -13.30 9.30 -18.37
N ASP A 271 -14.25 9.29 -19.29
CA ASP A 271 -15.64 8.94 -19.02
C ASP A 271 -15.83 7.45 -18.61
#